data_AF-A0A8T2VPR7-F1
#
_entry.id   AF-A0A8T2VPR7-F1
#
_cell.length_a   1.000
_cell.length_b   1.000
_cell.length_c   1.000
_cell.angle_alpha   90.00
_cell.angle_beta   90.00
_cell.angle_gamma   90.00
#
_symmetry.space_group_name_H-M   'P 1'
#
loop_
_entity.id
_entity.type
_entity.pdbx_description
1 polymer ?
#
loop_
_entity_poly.entity_id
_entity_poly.type
_entity_poly.pdbx_seq_one_letter_code
_entity_poly.pdbx_strand_id
1 'polypeptide(L)'
;MDSHKEVYEMTCPKLMIRFFPKLGNEWVGKSSVKCCTTGLEADLFFHSRSLFNCKGRVGQISGKVLDLSSQNPFFDISGFYNGVVTIENRQTKETCVLFDAHKSLANLKQLEVQNRKDVIDTESLVIWREVMWGIMMRDWGHARKAKQIIEEKQRAAANEMKKQGVQWNSSNFELVDGDWQWRHVGQNVTKAPIVIPCGWCQS
;
A
#
# COMPACT_ATOMS: atom_id res chain seq x y z
N MET A 1 -2.21 -9.90 19.67
CA MET A 1 -1.11 -10.01 18.70
C MET A 1 -0.68 -11.47 18.71
N ASP A 2 -0.45 -11.98 17.51
CA ASP A 2 -0.64 -13.35 17.02
C ASP A 2 -0.29 -14.52 17.98
N SER A 3 -1.28 -15.37 18.29
CA SER A 3 -1.09 -16.59 19.11
C SER A 3 -0.28 -17.68 18.40
N HIS A 4 -0.13 -17.58 17.07
CA HIS A 4 0.49 -18.61 16.24
C HIS A 4 1.92 -18.27 15.80
N LYS A 5 2.44 -17.07 16.12
CA LYS A 5 3.78 -16.60 15.73
C LYS A 5 4.07 -16.81 14.23
N GLU A 6 3.08 -16.53 13.37
CA GLU A 6 3.25 -16.70 11.94
C GLU A 6 3.98 -15.50 11.33
N VAL A 7 4.87 -15.78 10.38
CA VAL A 7 5.60 -14.74 9.64
C VAL A 7 5.18 -14.81 8.18
N TYR A 8 4.74 -13.66 7.65
CA TYR A 8 4.31 -13.53 6.26
C TYR A 8 5.24 -12.60 5.49
N GLU A 9 5.72 -13.07 4.35
CA GLU A 9 6.44 -12.28 3.35
C GLU A 9 5.50 -11.97 2.19
N MET A 10 5.50 -10.73 1.72
CA MET A 10 4.67 -10.34 0.58
C MET A 10 5.41 -9.44 -0.40
N THR A 11 5.10 -9.58 -1.68
CA THR A 11 5.64 -8.73 -2.75
C THR A 11 4.53 -7.86 -3.35
N CYS A 12 4.89 -6.66 -3.79
CA CYS A 12 3.94 -5.75 -4.43
C CYS A 12 3.95 -5.90 -5.96
N PRO A 13 2.78 -5.89 -6.63
CA PRO A 13 2.72 -5.81 -8.08
C PRO A 13 3.25 -4.45 -8.56
N LYS A 14 3.56 -4.35 -9.85
CA LYS A 14 4.06 -3.10 -10.45
C LYS A 14 2.90 -2.20 -10.83
N LEU A 15 3.06 -0.88 -10.67
CA LEU A 15 2.12 0.11 -11.19
C LEU A 15 2.50 0.48 -12.62
N MET A 16 1.61 0.23 -13.58
CA MET A 16 1.74 0.70 -14.96
C MET A 16 0.88 1.95 -15.15
N ILE A 17 1.48 3.05 -15.64
CA ILE A 17 0.77 4.27 -16.02
C ILE A 17 0.76 4.37 -17.54
N ARG A 18 -0.43 4.56 -18.12
CA ARG A 18 -0.64 4.70 -19.57
C ARG A 18 -1.16 6.11 -19.84
N PHE A 19 -0.52 6.85 -20.75
CA PHE A 19 -0.92 8.20 -21.14
C PHE A 19 -1.76 8.24 -22.43
N PHE A 20 -1.58 7.27 -23.33
CA PHE A 20 -2.27 7.20 -24.63
C PHE A 20 -2.86 5.79 -24.86
N PRO A 21 -4.04 5.63 -25.48
CA PRO A 21 -4.96 6.67 -25.95
C PRO A 21 -5.82 7.29 -24.83
N LYS A 22 -5.86 6.68 -23.65
CA LYS A 22 -6.53 7.21 -22.46
C LYS A 22 -5.59 7.16 -21.27
N LEU A 23 -5.57 8.24 -20.49
CA LEU A 23 -4.86 8.27 -19.21
C LEU A 23 -5.46 7.22 -18.28
N GLY A 24 -4.61 6.38 -17.70
CA GLY A 24 -5.02 5.34 -16.77
C GLY A 24 -3.83 4.74 -16.04
N ASN A 25 -4.12 4.03 -14.97
CA ASN A 25 -3.14 3.23 -14.24
C ASN A 25 -3.72 1.84 -13.96
N GLU A 26 -2.85 0.84 -13.96
CA GLU A 26 -3.19 -0.57 -13.74
C GLU A 26 -2.09 -1.23 -12.91
N TRP A 27 -2.47 -2.06 -11.94
CA TRP A 27 -1.54 -2.98 -11.31
C TRP A 27 -1.24 -4.12 -12.28
N VAL A 28 0.03 -4.48 -12.44
CA VAL A 28 0.49 -5.48 -13.40
C VAL A 28 1.60 -6.35 -12.84
N GLY A 29 1.69 -7.58 -13.35
CA GLY A 29 2.78 -8.51 -13.05
C GLY A 29 2.51 -9.39 -11.83
N LYS A 30 3.56 -10.06 -11.36
CA LYS A 30 3.49 -11.02 -10.26
C LYS A 30 3.50 -10.34 -8.90
N SER A 31 2.83 -10.97 -7.95
CA SER A 31 2.85 -10.65 -6.53
C SER A 31 2.63 -11.97 -5.77
N SER A 32 3.13 -12.06 -4.56
CA SER A 32 2.97 -13.24 -3.73
C SER A 32 2.76 -12.87 -2.28
N VAL A 33 2.07 -13.76 -1.56
CA VAL A 33 1.97 -13.75 -0.10
C VAL A 33 2.34 -15.14 0.38
N LYS A 34 3.41 -15.23 1.16
CA LYS A 34 3.99 -16.49 1.63
C LYS A 34 3.99 -16.52 3.15
N CYS A 35 3.47 -17.58 3.74
CA CYS A 35 3.67 -17.87 5.15
C CYS A 35 4.98 -18.66 5.32
N CYS A 36 5.98 -18.06 5.94
CA CYS A 36 7.29 -18.68 6.15
C CYS A 36 7.25 -19.83 7.17
N THR A 37 6.24 -19.85 8.04
CA THR A 37 6.06 -20.90 9.05
C THR A 37 5.42 -22.17 8.48
N THR A 38 4.40 -22.03 7.64
CA THR A 38 3.65 -23.18 7.09
C THR A 38 4.11 -23.59 5.68
N GLY A 39 4.85 -22.73 4.97
CA GLY A 39 5.27 -22.98 3.60
C GLY A 39 4.14 -22.80 2.58
N LEU A 40 2.99 -22.24 2.97
CA LEU A 40 1.90 -21.91 2.05
C LEU A 40 2.20 -20.60 1.31
N GLU A 41 1.92 -20.58 0.00
CA GLU A 41 2.05 -19.39 -0.85
C GLU A 41 0.80 -19.16 -1.69
N ALA A 42 0.33 -17.91 -1.70
CA ALA A 42 -0.58 -17.41 -2.72
C ALA A 42 0.25 -16.69 -3.81
N ASP A 43 0.34 -17.29 -4.99
CA ASP A 43 0.99 -16.72 -6.18
C ASP A 43 -0.07 -16.02 -7.03
N LEU A 44 0.08 -14.71 -7.22
CA LEU A 44 -0.89 -13.83 -7.86
C LEU A 44 -0.28 -13.19 -9.11
N PHE A 45 -1.12 -13.02 -10.13
CA PHE A 45 -0.79 -12.32 -11.37
C PHE A 45 -1.83 -11.27 -11.70
N PHE A 46 -1.38 -10.04 -11.80
CA PHE A 46 -2.16 -8.87 -12.18
C PHE A 46 -2.03 -8.67 -13.69
N HIS A 47 -3.14 -8.81 -14.40
CA HIS A 47 -3.15 -8.77 -15.86
C HIS A 47 -3.23 -7.34 -16.37
N SER A 48 -2.31 -6.97 -17.25
CA SER A 48 -2.42 -5.75 -18.03
C SER A 48 -3.44 -5.93 -19.15
N ARG A 49 -4.19 -4.89 -19.50
CA ARG A 49 -4.99 -4.91 -20.73
C ARG A 49 -4.10 -5.00 -21.97
N SER A 50 -4.45 -5.89 -22.90
CA SER A 50 -3.81 -5.97 -24.21
C SER A 50 -3.97 -4.64 -24.97
N LEU A 51 -2.86 -4.17 -25.55
CA LEU A 51 -2.80 -2.93 -26.33
C LEU A 51 -3.76 -2.92 -27.54
N PHE A 52 -4.09 -4.10 -28.08
CA PHE A 52 -4.99 -4.25 -29.22
C PHE A 52 -6.47 -4.39 -28.84
N ASN A 53 -6.78 -4.75 -27.59
CA ASN A 53 -8.14 -4.96 -27.14
C ASN A 53 -8.55 -3.91 -26.09
N CYS A 54 -8.80 -2.69 -26.58
CA CYS A 54 -9.28 -1.56 -25.79
C CYS A 54 -10.71 -1.74 -25.22
N LYS A 55 -11.35 -2.91 -25.38
CA LYS A 55 -12.68 -3.22 -24.82
C LYS A 55 -12.65 -4.13 -23.58
N GLY A 56 -11.48 -4.65 -23.18
CA GLY A 56 -11.37 -5.49 -21.98
C GLY A 56 -11.54 -4.72 -20.66
N ARG A 57 -12.10 -5.37 -19.64
CA ARG A 57 -12.25 -4.84 -18.27
C ARG A 57 -10.86 -4.74 -17.60
N VAL A 58 -10.59 -3.59 -16.96
CA VAL A 58 -9.35 -3.34 -16.21
C VAL A 58 -9.38 -4.11 -14.91
N GLY A 59 -8.21 -4.56 -14.47
CA GLY A 59 -7.98 -5.02 -13.10
C GLY A 59 -8.17 -6.51 -12.89
N GLN A 60 -8.07 -7.28 -13.97
CA GLN A 60 -8.13 -8.73 -13.90
C GLN A 60 -6.96 -9.27 -13.07
N ILE A 61 -7.28 -10.21 -12.18
CA ILE A 61 -6.33 -10.94 -11.36
C ILE A 61 -6.58 -12.43 -11.52
N SER A 62 -5.49 -13.21 -11.53
CA SER A 62 -5.54 -14.66 -11.39
C SER A 62 -4.48 -15.10 -10.40
N GLY A 63 -4.61 -16.27 -9.83
CA GLY A 63 -3.59 -16.82 -8.95
C GLY A 63 -3.93 -18.22 -8.50
N LYS A 64 -3.13 -18.73 -7.59
CA LYS A 64 -3.30 -20.04 -6.99
C LYS A 64 -2.73 -20.03 -5.59
N VAL A 65 -3.28 -20.86 -4.71
CA VAL A 65 -2.71 -21.14 -3.40
C VAL A 65 -2.10 -22.53 -3.44
N LEU A 66 -0.84 -22.64 -3.04
CA LEU A 66 -0.05 -23.86 -3.11
C LEU A 66 0.80 -24.06 -1.86
N ASP A 67 1.14 -25.31 -1.61
CA ASP A 67 2.16 -25.68 -0.63
C ASP A 67 3.50 -25.73 -1.34
N LEU A 68 4.45 -24.92 -0.88
CA LEU A 68 5.78 -24.80 -1.50
C LEU A 68 6.56 -26.12 -1.49
N SER A 69 6.30 -27.01 -0.52
CA SER A 69 6.97 -28.30 -0.42
C SER A 69 6.54 -29.27 -1.52
N SER A 70 5.23 -29.33 -1.81
CA SER A 70 4.67 -30.21 -2.82
C SER A 70 4.57 -29.57 -4.20
N GLN A 71 4.65 -28.24 -4.28
CA GLN A 71 4.34 -27.43 -5.46
C GLN A 71 2.93 -27.72 -6.03
N ASN A 72 2.05 -28.32 -5.22
CA ASN A 72 0.72 -28.70 -5.64
C ASN A 72 -0.29 -27.62 -5.25
N PRO A 73 -0.87 -26.90 -6.22
CA PRO A 73 -1.93 -25.93 -5.95
C PRO A 73 -3.22 -26.63 -5.52
N PHE A 74 -3.88 -26.08 -4.51
CA PHE A 74 -5.15 -26.60 -3.98
C PHE A 74 -6.31 -25.60 -4.13
N PHE A 75 -6.01 -24.31 -4.33
CA PHE A 75 -7.01 -23.31 -4.72
C PHE A 75 -6.61 -22.53 -5.97
N ASP A 76 -7.61 -22.11 -6.74
CA ASP A 76 -7.46 -21.14 -7.83
C ASP A 76 -8.13 -19.82 -7.46
N ILE A 77 -7.42 -18.71 -7.71
CA ILE A 77 -7.91 -17.35 -7.50
C ILE A 77 -8.18 -16.74 -8.87
N SER A 78 -9.33 -16.09 -9.03
CA SER A 78 -9.66 -15.37 -10.25
C SER A 78 -10.62 -14.21 -10.00
N GLY A 79 -10.65 -13.24 -10.90
CA GLY A 79 -11.62 -12.16 -10.86
C GLY A 79 -10.99 -10.81 -11.16
N PHE A 80 -11.44 -9.78 -10.44
CA PHE A 80 -11.01 -8.40 -10.64
C PHE A 80 -10.73 -7.71 -9.30
N TYR A 81 -9.51 -7.19 -9.10
CA TYR A 81 -9.13 -6.53 -7.84
C TYR A 81 -9.92 -5.24 -7.55
N ASN A 82 -10.54 -4.66 -8.58
CA ASN A 82 -11.43 -3.50 -8.50
C ASN A 82 -12.92 -3.90 -8.54
N GLY A 83 -13.22 -5.18 -8.34
CA GLY A 83 -14.57 -5.74 -8.38
C GLY A 83 -14.65 -6.92 -7.42
N VAL A 84 -14.95 -8.11 -7.94
CA VAL A 84 -15.04 -9.33 -7.14
C VAL A 84 -13.88 -10.25 -7.49
N VAL A 85 -13.23 -10.81 -6.48
CA VAL A 85 -12.24 -11.88 -6.57
C VAL A 85 -12.84 -13.12 -5.90
N THR A 86 -12.80 -14.25 -6.59
CA THR A 86 -13.26 -15.53 -6.10
C THR A 86 -12.09 -16.49 -5.90
N ILE A 87 -12.30 -17.46 -5.03
CA ILE A 87 -11.38 -18.58 -4.81
C ILE A 87 -12.14 -19.89 -4.99
N GLU A 88 -11.61 -20.79 -5.81
CA GLU A 88 -12.16 -22.12 -6.09
C GLU A 88 -11.27 -23.20 -5.48
N ASN A 89 -11.87 -24.14 -4.75
CA ASN A 89 -11.20 -25.35 -4.31
C ASN A 89 -11.04 -26.32 -5.48
N ARG A 90 -9.81 -26.70 -5.82
CA ARG A 90 -9.55 -27.57 -6.98
C ARG A 90 -10.13 -28.98 -6.84
N GLN A 91 -10.27 -29.49 -5.63
CA GLN A 91 -10.80 -30.82 -5.34
C GLN A 91 -12.33 -30.83 -5.31
N THR A 92 -12.94 -29.93 -4.54
CA THR A 92 -14.41 -29.91 -4.36
C THR A 92 -15.14 -29.15 -5.45
N LYS A 93 -14.42 -28.32 -6.23
CA LYS A 93 -14.97 -27.38 -7.22
C LYS A 93 -15.90 -26.32 -6.62
N GLU A 94 -15.91 -26.19 -5.30
CA GLU A 94 -16.65 -25.15 -4.61
C GLU A 94 -15.94 -23.81 -4.80
N THR A 95 -16.71 -22.79 -5.15
CA THR A 95 -16.23 -21.42 -5.34
C THR A 95 -16.88 -20.50 -4.33
N CYS A 96 -16.08 -19.65 -3.69
CA CYS A 96 -16.57 -18.60 -2.81
C CYS A 96 -15.97 -17.23 -3.15
N VAL A 97 -16.60 -16.16 -2.66
CA VAL A 97 -16.08 -14.79 -2.80
C VAL A 97 -14.97 -14.58 -1.80
N LEU A 98 -13.76 -14.35 -2.30
CA LEU A 98 -12.58 -14.02 -1.49
C LEU A 98 -12.56 -12.54 -1.12
N PHE A 99 -12.90 -11.67 -2.08
CA PHE A 99 -12.88 -10.22 -1.91
C PHE A 99 -13.94 -9.55 -2.79
N ASP A 100 -14.57 -8.51 -2.25
CA ASP A 100 -15.55 -7.67 -2.96
C ASP A 100 -15.24 -6.20 -2.69
N ALA A 101 -14.66 -5.53 -3.70
CA ALA A 101 -14.25 -4.15 -3.63
C ALA A 101 -15.40 -3.20 -3.29
N HIS A 102 -16.62 -3.46 -3.76
CA HIS A 102 -17.76 -2.59 -3.50
C HIS A 102 -18.18 -2.67 -2.04
N LYS A 103 -18.22 -3.89 -1.48
CA LYS A 103 -18.50 -4.09 -0.04
C LYS A 103 -17.38 -3.51 0.82
N SER A 104 -16.12 -3.69 0.43
CA SER A 104 -14.99 -3.11 1.14
C SER A 104 -15.05 -1.58 1.16
N LEU A 105 -15.32 -0.94 0.01
CA LEU A 105 -15.47 0.51 -0.10
C LEU A 105 -16.64 1.04 0.76
N ALA A 106 -17.78 0.35 0.77
CA ALA A 106 -18.93 0.75 1.58
C ALA A 106 -18.63 0.73 3.10
N ASN A 107 -17.70 -0.11 3.53
CA ASN A 107 -17.29 -0.24 4.93
C ASN A 107 -16.07 0.64 5.29
N LEU A 108 -15.49 1.37 4.34
CA LEU A 108 -14.38 2.26 4.63
C LEU A 108 -14.86 3.42 5.49
N LYS A 109 -14.17 3.63 6.60
CA LYS A 109 -14.36 4.80 7.45
C LYS A 109 -13.29 5.81 7.16
N GLN A 110 -13.69 7.07 7.10
CA GLN A 110 -12.76 8.17 6.94
C GLN A 110 -11.81 8.21 8.14
N LEU A 111 -10.51 8.28 7.86
CA LEU A 111 -9.51 8.49 8.89
C LEU A 111 -9.61 9.92 9.43
N GLU A 112 -9.52 10.06 10.75
CA GLU A 112 -9.66 11.34 11.44
C GLU A 112 -8.43 11.63 12.31
N VAL A 113 -8.06 12.91 12.40
CA VAL A 113 -7.04 13.37 13.35
C VAL A 113 -7.75 13.71 14.66
N GLN A 114 -7.51 12.95 15.73
CA GLN A 114 -8.20 13.15 17.02
C GLN A 114 -7.92 14.53 17.62
N ASN A 115 -6.64 14.92 17.62
CA ASN A 115 -6.20 16.18 18.17
C ASN A 115 -5.08 16.75 17.30
N ARG A 116 -5.29 17.96 16.77
CA ARG A 116 -4.33 18.62 15.89
C ARG A 116 -3.00 18.92 16.57
N LYS A 117 -2.99 19.09 17.90
CA LYS A 117 -1.77 19.36 18.67
C LYS A 117 -0.83 18.15 18.73
N ASP A 118 -1.35 16.95 18.46
CA ASP A 118 -0.57 15.71 18.52
C ASP A 118 0.12 15.40 17.18
N VAL A 119 -0.16 16.19 16.14
CA VAL A 119 0.50 16.07 14.83
C VAL A 119 1.77 16.91 14.86
N ILE A 120 2.93 16.25 14.79
CA ILE A 120 4.24 16.93 14.81
C ILE A 120 4.54 17.60 13.46
N ASP A 121 5.41 18.61 13.47
CA ASP A 121 5.68 19.46 12.29
C ASP A 121 6.33 18.71 11.11
N THR A 122 6.93 17.56 11.35
CA THR A 122 7.54 16.70 10.32
C THR A 122 6.55 15.74 9.67
N GLU A 123 5.31 15.69 10.15
CA GLU A 123 4.26 14.84 9.58
C GLU A 123 3.85 15.32 8.20
N SER A 124 3.54 14.36 7.32
CA SER A 124 3.15 14.67 5.94
C SER A 124 1.92 15.57 5.84
N LEU A 125 0.97 15.42 6.77
CA LEU A 125 -0.22 16.28 6.84
C LEU A 125 0.11 17.76 7.06
N VAL A 126 1.18 18.05 7.81
CA VAL A 126 1.63 19.42 8.09
C VAL A 126 2.49 19.93 6.95
N ILE A 127 3.49 19.16 6.54
CA ILE A 127 4.44 19.54 5.49
C ILE A 127 3.72 19.83 4.17
N TRP A 128 2.78 18.98 3.76
CA TRP A 128 2.09 19.09 2.47
C TRP A 128 0.80 19.91 2.53
N ARG A 129 0.44 20.49 3.69
CA ARG A 129 -0.84 21.18 3.90
C ARG A 129 -1.15 22.22 2.83
N GLU A 130 -0.22 23.13 2.56
CA GLU A 130 -0.42 24.23 1.61
C GLU A 130 -0.53 23.75 0.16
N VAL A 131 0.22 22.69 -0.18
CA VAL A 131 0.13 22.05 -1.50
C VAL A 131 -1.24 21.42 -1.68
N MET A 132 -1.70 20.64 -0.69
CA MET A 132 -3.00 19.99 -0.71
C MET A 132 -4.13 21.02 -0.75
N TRP A 133 -4.03 22.12 0.01
CA TRP A 133 -5.00 23.22 -0.06
C TRP A 133 -5.09 23.82 -1.46
N GLY A 134 -3.95 24.12 -2.11
CA GLY A 134 -3.94 24.60 -3.49
C GLY A 134 -4.59 23.62 -4.48
N ILE A 135 -4.30 22.31 -4.34
CA ILE A 135 -4.93 21.27 -5.16
C ILE A 135 -6.45 21.24 -4.96
N MET A 136 -6.92 21.27 -3.70
CA MET A 136 -8.35 21.24 -3.37
C MET A 136 -9.08 22.47 -3.89
N MET A 137 -8.46 23.64 -3.83
CA MET A 137 -9.00 24.90 -4.36
C MET A 137 -8.81 25.05 -5.88
N ARG A 138 -8.17 24.08 -6.53
CA ARG A 138 -7.76 24.12 -7.96
C ARG A 138 -6.86 25.32 -8.30
N ASP A 139 -6.17 25.87 -7.32
CA ASP A 139 -5.14 26.89 -7.49
C ASP A 139 -3.77 26.21 -7.71
N TRP A 140 -3.49 25.91 -8.98
CA TRP A 140 -2.25 25.28 -9.41
C TRP A 140 -1.02 26.16 -9.20
N GLY A 141 -1.19 27.48 -9.20
CA GLY A 141 -0.12 28.45 -8.97
C GLY A 141 0.36 28.38 -7.51
N HIS A 142 -0.59 28.43 -6.57
CA HIS A 142 -0.32 28.26 -5.15
C HIS A 142 0.28 26.89 -4.85
N ALA A 143 -0.33 25.81 -5.36
CA ALA A 143 0.17 24.45 -5.14
C ALA A 143 1.61 24.26 -5.62
N ARG A 144 1.95 24.79 -6.80
CA ARG A 144 3.32 24.74 -7.35
C ARG A 144 4.31 25.53 -6.49
N LYS A 145 3.95 26.75 -6.08
CA LYS A 145 4.82 27.59 -5.24
C LYS A 145 5.06 26.94 -3.87
N ALA A 146 4.01 26.44 -3.22
CA ALA A 146 4.12 25.74 -1.95
C ALA A 146 5.02 24.48 -2.08
N LYS A 147 4.83 23.69 -3.15
CA LYS A 147 5.67 22.51 -3.42
C LYS A 147 7.14 22.89 -3.60
N GLN A 148 7.41 23.94 -4.36
CA GLN A 148 8.77 24.42 -4.60
C GLN A 148 9.47 24.82 -3.28
N ILE A 149 8.79 25.54 -2.39
CA ILE A 149 9.33 25.94 -1.08
C ILE A 149 9.76 24.71 -0.25
N ILE A 150 8.91 23.67 -0.22
CA ILE A 150 9.21 22.43 0.52
C ILE A 150 10.43 21.73 -0.08
N GLU A 151 10.46 21.55 -1.40
CA GLU A 151 11.55 20.85 -2.09
C GLU A 151 12.88 21.60 -2.00
N GLU A 152 12.87 22.92 -2.09
CA GLU A 152 14.06 23.75 -1.93
C GLU A 152 14.62 23.69 -0.49
N LYS A 153 13.75 23.72 0.52
CA LYS A 153 14.16 23.54 1.92
C LYS A 153 14.83 22.18 2.15
N GLN A 154 14.25 21.10 1.62
CA GLN A 154 14.82 19.76 1.71
C GLN A 154 16.15 19.65 0.95
N ARG A 155 16.25 20.26 -0.24
CA ARG A 155 17.49 20.31 -1.03
C ARG A 155 18.60 21.06 -0.30
N ALA A 156 18.29 22.18 0.33
CA ALA A 156 19.25 22.95 1.13
C ALA A 156 19.75 22.16 2.35
N ALA A 157 18.84 21.50 3.08
CA ALA A 157 19.19 20.66 4.22
C ALA A 157 20.09 19.48 3.82
N ALA A 158 19.76 18.79 2.73
CA ALA A 158 20.58 17.69 2.21
C ALA A 158 21.98 18.15 1.77
N ASN A 159 22.07 19.33 1.13
CA ASN A 159 23.35 19.91 0.74
C ASN A 159 24.20 20.28 1.96
N GLU A 160 23.59 20.80 3.02
CA GLU A 160 24.29 21.15 4.25
C GLU A 160 24.82 19.91 4.98
N MET A 161 23.99 18.87 5.13
CA MET A 161 24.43 17.58 5.68
C MET A 161 25.61 17.00 4.89
N LYS A 162 25.55 17.06 3.55
CA LYS A 162 26.64 16.62 2.68
C LYS A 162 27.92 17.41 2.89
N LYS A 163 27.85 18.74 3.04
CA LYS A 163 29.02 19.59 3.32
C LYS A 163 29.65 19.28 4.68
N GLN A 164 28.83 18.97 5.68
CA GLN A 164 29.27 18.62 7.03
C GLN A 164 29.73 17.16 7.14
N GLY A 165 29.62 16.35 6.08
CA GLY A 165 29.92 14.92 6.10
C GLY A 165 28.94 14.11 6.97
N VAL A 166 27.78 14.68 7.31
CA VAL A 166 26.75 14.02 8.11
C VAL A 166 25.86 13.17 7.20
N GLN A 167 25.73 11.88 7.52
CA GLN A 167 24.81 10.99 6.84
C GLN A 167 23.39 11.16 7.37
N TRP A 168 22.40 11.25 6.47
CA TRP A 168 20.99 11.25 6.87
C TRP A 168 20.64 9.93 7.56
N ASN A 169 19.95 10.01 8.69
CA ASN A 169 19.56 8.85 9.47
C ASN A 169 18.04 8.90 9.76
N SER A 170 17.34 7.78 9.56
CA SER A 170 15.91 7.67 9.84
C SER A 170 15.67 7.54 11.35
N SER A 171 14.68 8.26 11.88
CA SER A 171 14.34 8.26 13.32
C SER A 171 13.89 6.89 13.81
N ASN A 172 13.22 6.13 12.97
CA ASN A 172 12.47 4.93 13.36
C ASN A 172 13.04 3.63 12.77
N PHE A 173 13.76 3.73 11.66
CA PHE A 173 14.29 2.58 10.93
C PHE A 173 15.78 2.70 10.74
N GLU A 174 16.48 1.57 10.78
CA GLU A 174 17.89 1.45 10.48
C GLU A 174 18.14 0.51 9.32
N LEU A 175 19.19 0.80 8.55
CA LEU A 175 19.57 -0.04 7.43
C LEU A 175 20.63 -1.04 7.92
N VAL A 176 20.28 -2.32 7.95
CA VAL A 176 21.16 -3.43 8.37
C VAL A 176 21.23 -4.41 7.21
N ASP A 177 22.44 -4.65 6.69
CA ASP A 177 22.69 -5.56 5.56
C ASP A 177 21.85 -5.29 4.30
N GLY A 178 21.42 -4.04 4.11
CA GLY A 178 20.58 -3.62 2.99
C GLY A 178 19.07 -3.64 3.27
N ASP A 179 18.66 -4.15 4.43
CA ASP A 179 17.26 -4.22 4.84
C ASP A 179 16.93 -3.20 5.94
N TRP A 180 15.73 -2.62 5.86
CA TRP A 180 15.23 -1.69 6.87
C TRP A 180 14.66 -2.43 8.07
N GLN A 181 15.29 -2.26 9.22
CA GLN A 181 14.86 -2.83 10.49
C GLN A 181 14.27 -1.74 11.40
N TRP A 182 13.25 -2.11 12.17
CA TRP A 182 12.66 -1.21 13.16
C TRP A 182 13.61 -1.03 14.35
N ARG A 183 13.96 0.22 14.69
CA ARG A 183 14.93 0.51 15.76
C ARG A 183 14.44 0.18 17.17
N HIS A 184 13.13 0.21 17.40
CA HIS A 184 12.57 0.15 18.74
C HIS A 184 11.98 -1.23 19.06
N VAL A 185 12.74 -2.29 18.78
CA VAL A 185 12.32 -3.68 19.05
C VAL A 185 11.91 -3.82 20.53
N GLY A 186 10.71 -4.36 20.77
CA GLY A 186 10.15 -4.53 22.11
C GLY A 186 9.51 -3.28 22.73
N GLN A 187 9.54 -2.13 22.04
CA GLN A 187 8.82 -0.93 22.47
C GLN A 187 7.44 -0.87 21.82
N ASN A 188 6.47 -0.36 22.57
CA ASN A 188 5.14 -0.08 22.02
C ASN A 188 5.23 1.12 21.06
N VAL A 189 4.60 0.99 19.90
CA VAL A 189 4.43 2.13 18.97
C VAL A 189 3.55 3.17 19.65
N THR A 190 4.00 4.43 19.66
CA THR A 190 3.20 5.53 20.17
C THR A 190 1.88 5.64 19.40
N LYS A 191 0.81 6.00 20.10
CA LYS A 191 -0.50 6.10 19.46
C LYS A 191 -0.45 7.17 18.36
N ALA A 192 -0.82 6.78 17.13
CA ALA A 192 -0.85 7.69 16.00
C ALA A 192 -1.94 8.77 16.21
N PRO A 193 -1.70 10.01 15.75
CA PRO A 193 -2.71 11.08 15.80
C PRO A 193 -3.89 10.80 14.87
N ILE A 194 -3.69 9.96 13.85
CA ILE A 194 -4.70 9.50 12.90
C ILE A 194 -5.36 8.22 13.45
N VAL A 195 -6.70 8.22 13.50
CA VAL A 195 -7.50 7.09 13.97
C VAL A 195 -8.58 6.71 12.96
N ILE A 196 -8.99 5.44 13.01
CA ILE A 196 -10.20 4.96 12.35
C ILE A 196 -11.36 5.11 13.35
N PRO A 197 -12.42 5.88 13.04
CA PRO A 197 -13.57 6.03 13.94
C PRO A 197 -14.23 4.68 14.21
N CYS A 198 -14.19 4.18 15.44
CA CYS A 198 -14.98 3.01 15.82
C CYS A 198 -16.44 3.45 16.02
N GLY A 199 -17.36 2.83 15.28
CA GLY A 199 -18.80 3.16 15.33
C GLY A 199 -19.50 2.67 16.59
N TRP A 200 -18.73 2.22 17.59
CA TRP A 200 -19.19 1.59 18.83
C TRP A 200 -18.61 2.30 20.08
N CYS A 201 -18.09 3.52 19.95
CA CYS A 201 -17.59 4.33 21.08
C CYS A 201 -18.43 5.60 21.31
N GLN A 202 -19.71 5.59 20.92
CA GLN A 202 -20.68 6.62 21.29
C GLN A 202 -21.99 5.94 21.72
N SER A 203 -21.98 5.41 22.94
CA SER A 203 -23.17 5.12 23.74
C SER A 203 -22.81 5.24 25.21
#